data_AF-A0A3S4QB86-F1
#
_entry.id   AF-A0A3S4QB86-F1
#
_cell.length_a   1.000
_cell.length_b   1.000
_cell.length_c   1.000
_cell.angle_alpha   90.00
_cell.angle_beta   90.00
_cell.angle_gamma   90.00
#
_symmetry.space_group_name_H-M   'P 1'
#
loop_
_entity.id
_entity.type
_entity.pdbx_description
1 polymer ?
#
loop_
_entity_poly.entity_id
_entity_poly.type
_entity_poly.pdbx_seq_one_letter_code
_entity_poly.pdbx_strand_id
1 'polypeptide(L)'
;ECPSGIVTEEDFTKIFNQFFPQGDASNYAHYVFKTFSKKPGNKGKLRFEDFVLILSSLSRGTTKEKIRWIFNLYDINGDGFITKSEMLVIVKAIFDMLGCFTKPASDTNTVEDRVEQIFY
;
A
#
# COMPACT_ATOMS: atom_id res chain seq x y z
N GLU A 1 -16.52 -13.78 0.47
CA GLU A 1 -17.55 -13.23 -0.44
C GLU A 1 -17.97 -11.86 0.09
N CYS A 2 -18.15 -10.85 -0.76
CA CYS A 2 -18.61 -9.50 -0.36
C CYS A 2 -20.06 -9.29 -0.81
N PRO A 3 -21.07 -9.70 0.00
CA PRO A 3 -22.49 -9.64 -0.39
C PRO A 3 -23.06 -8.22 -0.48
N SER A 4 -22.39 -7.22 0.09
CA SER A 4 -22.82 -5.81 0.11
C SER A 4 -22.31 -4.98 -1.09
N GLY A 5 -21.38 -5.52 -1.89
CA GLY A 5 -20.68 -4.76 -2.93
C GLY A 5 -19.74 -3.66 -2.40
N ILE A 6 -19.55 -3.56 -1.07
CA ILE A 6 -18.66 -2.61 -0.40
C ILE A 6 -17.52 -3.40 0.23
N VAL A 7 -16.28 -2.98 -0.04
CA VAL A 7 -15.07 -3.51 0.56
C VAL A 7 -14.67 -2.57 1.70
N THR A 8 -14.65 -3.10 2.93
CA THR A 8 -14.17 -2.36 4.10
C THR A 8 -12.66 -2.50 4.23
N GLU A 9 -12.05 -1.62 5.02
CA GLU A 9 -10.63 -1.73 5.35
C GLU A 9 -10.31 -3.06 6.05
N GLU A 10 -11.20 -3.54 6.92
CA GLU A 10 -11.05 -4.84 7.58
C GLU A 10 -11.05 -6.02 6.59
N ASP A 11 -11.93 -5.98 5.59
CA ASP A 11 -11.94 -6.98 4.52
C ASP A 11 -10.65 -6.94 3.71
N PHE A 12 -10.15 -5.74 3.44
CA PHE A 12 -8.91 -5.51 2.72
C PHE A 12 -7.70 -6.07 3.48
N THR A 13 -7.60 -5.78 4.78
CA THR A 13 -6.56 -6.31 5.67
C THR A 13 -6.62 -7.83 5.76
N LYS A 14 -7.82 -8.43 5.86
CA LYS A 14 -7.99 -9.90 5.84
C LYS A 14 -7.47 -10.51 4.54
N ILE A 15 -7.76 -9.90 3.39
CA ILE A 15 -7.26 -10.37 2.09
C ILE A 15 -5.72 -10.35 2.06
N PHE A 16 -5.10 -9.24 2.48
CA PHE A 16 -3.65 -9.13 2.50
C PHE A 16 -2.99 -10.10 3.49
N ASN A 17 -3.57 -10.30 4.68
CA ASN A 17 -3.09 -11.28 5.64
C ASN A 17 -3.22 -12.74 5.14
N GLN A 18 -4.18 -13.04 4.24
CA GLN A 18 -4.22 -14.35 3.57
C GLN A 18 -3.07 -14.56 2.59
N PHE A 19 -2.64 -13.50 1.89
CA PHE A 19 -1.50 -13.56 0.96
C PHE A 19 -0.14 -13.55 1.67
N PHE A 20 -0.07 -12.91 2.84
CA PHE A 20 1.14 -12.78 3.64
C PHE A 20 0.92 -13.29 5.08
N PRO A 21 0.67 -14.60 5.28
CA PRO A 21 0.25 -15.15 6.57
C PRO A 21 1.33 -15.12 7.67
N GLN A 22 2.58 -14.76 7.32
CA GLN A 22 3.72 -14.73 8.24
C GLN A 22 4.14 -13.32 8.69
N GLY A 23 3.53 -12.27 8.14
CA GLY A 23 3.80 -10.88 8.53
C GLY A 23 2.54 -10.16 8.98
N ASP A 24 2.68 -8.87 9.29
CA ASP A 24 1.56 -7.99 9.60
C ASP A 24 1.31 -7.04 8.42
N ALA A 25 0.33 -7.39 7.58
CA ALA A 25 -0.03 -6.57 6.44
C ALA A 25 -0.95 -5.40 6.79
N SER A 26 -1.33 -5.20 8.06
CA SER A 26 -2.38 -4.24 8.46
C SER A 26 -2.00 -2.81 8.10
N ASN A 27 -0.77 -2.39 8.39
CA ASN A 27 -0.30 -1.05 8.05
C ASN A 27 -0.24 -0.84 6.53
N TYR A 28 0.28 -1.82 5.79
CA TYR A 28 0.36 -1.73 4.33
C TYR A 28 -1.04 -1.69 3.69
N ALA A 29 -1.94 -2.55 4.14
CA ALA A 29 -3.34 -2.60 3.73
C ALA A 29 -4.05 -1.26 4.00
N HIS A 30 -3.80 -0.62 5.15
CA HIS A 30 -4.32 0.71 5.48
C HIS A 30 -3.87 1.77 4.46
N TYR A 31 -2.57 1.86 4.18
CA TYR A 31 -2.06 2.85 3.23
C TYR A 31 -2.59 2.62 1.82
N VAL A 32 -2.59 1.37 1.37
CA VAL A 32 -3.17 0.98 0.08
C VAL A 32 -4.66 1.36 0.03
N PHE A 33 -5.45 1.04 1.07
CA PHE A 33 -6.86 1.42 1.15
C PHE A 33 -7.06 2.95 1.09
N LYS A 34 -6.22 3.71 1.80
CA LYS A 34 -6.24 5.17 1.81
C LYS A 34 -5.95 5.77 0.43
N THR A 35 -5.06 5.17 -0.36
CA THR A 35 -4.85 5.63 -1.75
C THR A 35 -6.11 5.51 -2.60
N PHE A 36 -6.95 4.52 -2.31
CA PHE A 36 -8.19 4.27 -3.04
C PHE A 36 -9.34 5.16 -2.58
N SER A 37 -9.38 5.50 -1.29
CA SER A 37 -10.39 6.41 -0.74
C SER A 37 -10.15 7.88 -1.12
N LYS A 38 -8.94 8.25 -1.58
CA LYS A 38 -8.61 9.62 -2.06
C LYS A 38 -9.36 10.05 -3.33
N LYS A 39 -10.08 9.15 -4.03
CA LYS A 39 -10.88 9.54 -5.20
C LYS A 39 -12.05 10.44 -4.78
N PRO A 40 -12.21 11.64 -5.36
CA PRO A 40 -13.34 12.51 -5.08
C PRO A 40 -14.64 11.79 -5.46
N GLY A 41 -15.51 11.57 -4.47
CA GLY A 41 -16.79 10.85 -4.63
C GLY A 41 -16.93 9.57 -3.79
N ASN A 42 -15.82 8.98 -3.32
CA ASN A 42 -15.89 7.88 -2.35
C ASN A 42 -15.82 8.45 -0.93
N LYS A 43 -16.97 8.54 -0.25
CA LYS A 43 -17.13 8.95 1.15
C LYS A 43 -16.51 7.93 2.14
N GLY A 44 -15.24 7.57 1.96
CA GLY A 44 -14.55 6.56 2.77
C GLY A 44 -15.03 5.12 2.55
N LYS A 45 -15.73 4.84 1.44
CA LYS A 45 -16.20 3.48 1.10
C LYS A 45 -15.64 3.07 -0.25
N LEU A 46 -14.93 1.94 -0.30
CA LEU A 46 -14.45 1.34 -1.54
C LEU A 46 -15.52 0.39 -2.07
N ARG A 47 -16.04 0.62 -3.27
CA ARG A 47 -16.93 -0.35 -3.92
C ARG A 47 -16.10 -1.50 -4.51
N PHE A 48 -16.68 -2.69 -4.58
CA PHE A 48 -16.04 -3.85 -5.19
C PHE A 48 -15.65 -3.59 -6.66
N GLU A 49 -16.48 -2.87 -7.41
CA GLU A 49 -16.18 -2.45 -8.78
C GLU A 49 -14.92 -1.57 -8.87
N ASP A 50 -14.78 -0.61 -7.94
CA ASP A 50 -13.60 0.26 -7.88
C ASP A 50 -12.35 -0.57 -7.59
N PHE A 51 -12.45 -1.52 -6.65
CA PHE A 51 -11.38 -2.46 -6.30
C PHE A 51 -10.95 -3.32 -7.50
N VAL A 52 -11.89 -3.90 -8.24
CA VAL A 52 -11.58 -4.71 -9.44
C VAL A 52 -10.96 -3.87 -10.55
N LEU A 53 -11.46 -2.64 -10.77
CA LEU A 53 -10.88 -1.71 -11.76
C LEU A 53 -9.42 -1.38 -11.44
N ILE A 54 -9.12 -1.16 -10.17
CA ILE A 54 -7.75 -0.94 -9.70
C ILE A 54 -6.89 -2.18 -9.94
N LEU A 55 -7.33 -3.37 -9.54
CA LEU A 55 -6.58 -4.61 -9.77
C LEU A 55 -6.35 -4.87 -11.27
N SER A 56 -7.33 -4.54 -12.11
CA SER A 56 -7.20 -4.59 -13.56
C SER A 56 -6.14 -3.61 -14.06
N SER A 57 -6.11 -2.38 -13.55
CA SER A 57 -5.08 -1.39 -13.89
C SER A 57 -3.68 -1.81 -13.41
N LEU A 58 -3.57 -2.45 -12.25
CA LEU A 58 -2.28 -2.95 -11.74
C LEU A 58 -1.77 -4.16 -12.51
N SER A 59 -2.67 -5.08 -12.88
CA SER A 59 -2.30 -6.27 -13.64
C SER A 59 -2.03 -5.96 -15.11
N ARG A 60 -2.96 -5.26 -15.78
CA ARG A 60 -2.99 -5.07 -17.25
C ARG A 60 -2.78 -3.62 -17.72
N GLY A 61 -2.65 -2.67 -16.79
CA GLY A 61 -2.39 -1.28 -17.16
C GLY A 61 -1.00 -1.05 -17.74
N THR A 62 -0.83 0.11 -18.33
CA THR A 62 0.45 0.58 -18.88
C THR A 62 1.47 0.84 -17.79
N THR A 63 2.76 0.84 -18.14
CA THR A 63 3.85 1.19 -17.21
C THR A 63 3.61 2.55 -16.53
N LYS A 64 3.08 3.54 -17.28
CA LYS A 64 2.77 4.87 -16.75
C LYS A 64 1.67 4.84 -15.68
N GLU A 65 0.63 4.04 -15.87
CA GLU A 65 -0.45 3.89 -14.89
C GLU A 65 0.05 3.19 -13.62
N LYS A 66 0.90 2.16 -13.77
CA LYS A 66 1.54 1.48 -12.64
C LYS A 66 2.44 2.42 -11.84
N ILE A 67 3.29 3.21 -12.50
CA ILE A 67 4.15 4.20 -11.85
C ILE A 67 3.32 5.25 -11.11
N ARG A 68 2.28 5.80 -11.76
CA ARG A 68 1.39 6.77 -11.12
C ARG A 68 0.70 6.20 -9.89
N TRP A 69 0.30 4.94 -9.94
CA TRP A 69 -0.29 4.28 -8.78
C TRP A 69 0.72 4.10 -7.64
N ILE A 70 1.93 3.63 -7.95
CA ILE A 70 3.01 3.50 -6.96
C ILE A 70 3.33 4.87 -6.34
N PHE A 71 3.42 5.92 -7.16
CA PHE A 71 3.66 7.28 -6.66
C PHE A 71 2.60 7.70 -5.65
N ASN A 72 1.31 7.49 -5.98
CA ASN A 72 0.21 7.81 -5.09
C ASN A 72 0.19 6.97 -3.79
N LEU A 73 0.83 5.80 -3.78
CA LEU A 73 1.02 4.98 -2.59
C LEU A 73 2.08 5.55 -1.66
N TYR A 74 3.17 6.06 -2.22
CA TYR A 74 4.23 6.71 -1.45
C TYR A 74 3.86 8.11 -0.98
N ASP A 75 3.06 8.86 -1.75
CA ASP A 75 2.54 10.18 -1.39
C ASP A 75 1.33 10.05 -0.43
N ILE A 76 1.61 10.01 0.88
CA ILE A 76 0.61 9.77 1.92
C ILE A 76 -0.28 11.01 2.11
N ASN A 77 0.29 12.22 2.07
CA ASN A 77 -0.45 13.46 2.27
C ASN A 77 -1.19 13.95 1.00
N GLY A 78 -0.80 13.46 -0.19
CA GLY A 78 -1.41 13.81 -1.47
C GLY A 78 -0.96 15.16 -2.03
N ASP A 79 0.20 15.68 -1.63
CA ASP A 79 0.71 16.98 -2.06
C ASP A 79 1.46 16.92 -3.41
N GLY A 80 1.64 15.72 -3.97
CA GLY A 80 2.34 15.50 -5.23
C GLY A 80 3.86 15.36 -5.08
N PHE A 81 4.38 15.33 -3.86
CA PHE A 81 5.78 15.08 -3.54
C PHE A 81 5.89 13.87 -2.60
N ILE A 82 6.99 13.11 -2.71
CA ILE A 82 7.28 12.01 -1.79
C ILE A 82 8.38 12.49 -0.85
N THR A 83 8.03 12.67 0.42
CA THR A 83 9.01 13.04 1.44
C THR A 83 9.74 11.83 2.00
N LYS A 84 10.94 12.03 2.55
CA LYS A 84 11.71 10.97 3.24
C LYS A 84 10.89 10.28 4.32
N SER A 85 10.14 11.06 5.08
CA SER A 85 9.27 10.57 6.15
C SER A 85 8.15 9.66 5.62
N GLU A 86 7.50 10.04 4.52
CA GLU A 86 6.46 9.22 3.90
C GLU A 86 7.03 7.93 3.31
N MET A 87 8.19 8.01 2.67
CA MET A 87 8.88 6.83 2.17
C MET A 87 9.23 5.85 3.30
N LEU A 88 9.77 6.34 4.41
CA LEU A 88 10.10 5.51 5.58
C LEU A 88 8.86 4.79 6.12
N VAL A 89 7.73 5.49 6.22
CA VAL A 89 6.46 4.92 6.67
C VAL A 89 5.99 3.76 5.78
N ILE A 90 5.99 3.95 4.46
CA ILE A 90 5.57 2.91 3.52
C ILE A 90 6.56 1.74 3.50
N VAL A 91 7.86 2.01 3.49
CA VAL A 91 8.88 0.96 3.48
C VAL A 91 8.77 0.13 4.76
N LYS A 92 8.63 0.76 5.93
CA LYS A 92 8.42 0.05 7.19
C LYS A 92 7.18 -0.84 7.15
N ALA A 93 6.06 -0.35 6.62
CA ALA A 93 4.84 -1.15 6.46
C ALA A 93 5.04 -2.37 5.52
N ILE A 94 5.88 -2.25 4.49
CA ILE A 94 6.25 -3.38 3.63
C ILE A 94 7.12 -4.40 4.38
N PHE A 95 8.08 -3.94 5.20
CA PHE A 95 8.90 -4.83 6.03
C PHE A 95 8.04 -5.58 7.05
N ASP A 96 7.12 -4.89 7.72
CA ASP A 96 6.16 -5.50 8.65
C ASP A 96 5.31 -6.57 7.94
N MET A 97 4.85 -6.29 6.71
CA MET A 97 4.07 -7.22 5.88
C MET A 97 4.88 -8.45 5.44
N LEU A 98 6.14 -8.28 5.06
CA LEU A 98 6.98 -9.37 4.56
C LEU A 98 7.57 -10.24 5.68
N GLY A 99 7.61 -9.76 6.92
CA GLY A 99 8.10 -10.51 8.07
C GLY A 99 9.53 -11.05 7.89
N CYS A 100 9.84 -12.15 8.56
CA CYS A 100 11.18 -12.77 8.66
C CYS A 100 11.84 -13.23 7.33
N PHE A 101 11.25 -12.95 6.17
CA PHE A 101 11.89 -13.16 4.85
C PHE A 101 12.99 -12.14 4.55
N THR A 102 13.10 -11.07 5.33
CA THR A 102 14.31 -10.25 5.37
C THR A 102 15.27 -10.83 6.43
N LYS A 103 16.21 -11.70 6.01
CA LYS A 103 17.37 -12.03 6.85
C LYS A 103 18.44 -10.94 6.66
N PRO A 104 19.02 -10.37 7.73
CA PRO A 104 18.68 -10.60 9.14
C PRO A 104 17.47 -9.77 9.59
N ALA A 105 16.73 -10.36 10.52
CA ALA A 105 15.69 -9.69 11.28
C ALA A 105 16.31 -8.53 12.08
N SER A 106 15.59 -7.42 12.17
CA SER A 106 15.92 -6.24 13.00
C SER A 106 17.19 -5.46 12.65
N ASP A 107 17.31 -4.97 11.42
CA ASP A 107 18.07 -3.74 11.18
C ASP A 107 17.11 -2.67 10.69
N THR A 108 16.39 -2.02 11.61
CA THR A 108 15.73 -0.74 11.32
C THR A 108 16.69 0.19 10.59
N ASN A 109 17.97 0.22 11.03
CA ASN A 109 19.07 0.93 10.37
C ASN A 109 19.15 0.70 8.85
N THR A 110 18.82 -0.49 8.33
CA THR A 110 18.84 -0.73 6.86
C THR A 110 17.67 -0.09 6.12
N VAL A 111 16.53 0.17 6.77
CA VAL A 111 15.40 0.86 6.17
C VAL A 111 15.73 2.33 6.00
N GLU A 112 16.25 2.97 7.05
CA GLU A 112 16.65 4.37 6.97
C GLU A 112 17.79 4.58 5.97
N ASP A 113 18.80 3.71 5.96
CA ASP A 113 19.91 3.76 4.99
C ASP A 113 19.41 3.57 3.54
N ARG A 114 18.48 2.63 3.31
CA ARG A 114 17.88 2.43 1.98
C ARG A 114 17.09 3.64 1.53
N VAL A 115 16.34 4.27 2.44
CA VAL A 115 15.62 5.50 2.12
C VAL A 115 16.63 6.61 1.83
N GLU A 116 17.72 6.74 2.58
CA GLU A 116 18.76 7.72 2.29
C GLU A 116 19.40 7.55 0.92
N GLN A 117 19.68 6.32 0.49
CA GLN A 117 20.21 6.07 -0.85
C GLN A 117 19.25 6.42 -1.99
N ILE A 118 17.94 6.42 -1.74
CA ILE A 118 16.95 6.77 -2.79
C ILE A 118 16.88 8.29 -3.01
N PHE A 119 17.18 9.08 -1.98
CA PHE A 119 17.11 10.54 -2.02
C PHE A 119 18.46 11.22 -2.32
N TYR A 120 19.53 10.45 -2.57
CA TYR A 120 20.88 10.94 -2.89
C TYR A 120 21.25 10.67 -4.35
#